data_AF-A0A967E4S2-F1
#
_entry.id   AF-A0A967E4S2-F1
#
_cell.length_a   1.000
_cell.length_b   1.000
_cell.length_c   1.000
_cell.angle_alpha   90.00
_cell.angle_beta   90.00
_cell.angle_gamma   90.00
#
_symmetry.space_group_name_H-M   'P 1'
#
loop_
_entity.id
_entity.type
_entity.pdbx_description
1 polymer ?
#
loop_
_entity_poly.entity_id
_entity_poly.type
_entity_poly.pdbx_seq_one_letter_code
_entity_poly.pdbx_strand_id
1 'polypeptide(L)'
;VVTSNGTTIDSTEKGITLCLREAGSGSKAAFDQTMMLQSTEATVANNAVNGTGGSVIYSPSSSGVVTCIQNNVNAIGYLNAESVVTNAHPITINGWSANYAAGSTFERKRDVACGRYDFWTTWVINRKTSYNPATKGQLIQAFIDAARTETNNVPSGTHWVALSEMKVNKAADAGPIAFNGTFGVVPDNLECRP
;
A
#
# COMPACT_ATOMS: atom_id res chain seq x y z
N VAL A 1 -19.85 -0.84 26.26
CA VAL A 1 -20.21 0.39 25.53
C VAL A 1 -19.12 1.43 25.74
N VAL A 2 -18.25 1.62 24.74
CA VAL A 2 -17.28 2.73 24.73
C VAL A 2 -17.84 3.77 23.76
N THR A 3 -18.02 4.99 24.24
CA THR A 3 -18.45 6.12 23.43
C THR A 3 -17.25 6.89 22.92
N SER A 4 -17.08 6.92 21.61
CA SER A 4 -16.22 7.86 20.88
C SER A 4 -17.14 8.66 19.95
N ASN A 5 -17.14 9.98 20.07
CA ASN A 5 -17.94 10.91 19.23
C ASN A 5 -19.45 10.60 19.16
N GLY A 6 -20.10 10.31 20.29
CA GLY A 6 -21.57 10.22 20.36
C GLY A 6 -22.19 9.04 19.59
N THR A 7 -21.37 8.13 19.06
CA THR A 7 -21.84 6.90 18.44
C THR A 7 -21.77 5.78 19.47
N THR A 8 -22.92 5.20 19.82
CA THR A 8 -22.99 4.01 20.67
C THR A 8 -22.41 2.85 19.88
N ILE A 9 -21.18 2.43 20.17
CA ILE A 9 -20.64 1.17 19.66
C ILE A 9 -21.32 0.06 20.46
N ASP A 10 -22.26 -0.61 19.80
CA ASP A 10 -22.88 -1.85 20.28
C ASP A 10 -21.75 -2.86 20.55
N SER A 11 -21.49 -3.11 21.84
CA SER A 11 -20.47 -4.04 22.29
C SER A 11 -20.93 -5.50 22.23
N THR A 12 -22.05 -5.80 21.57
CA THR A 12 -22.47 -7.15 21.22
C THR A 12 -21.60 -7.65 20.05
N GLU A 13 -20.34 -7.96 20.38
CA GLU A 13 -19.36 -8.79 19.66
C GLU A 13 -19.60 -8.99 18.15
N LYS A 14 -19.47 -7.94 17.35
CA LYS A 14 -19.22 -8.12 15.93
C LYS A 14 -17.72 -8.05 15.70
N GLY A 15 -17.10 -9.23 15.67
CA GLY A 15 -15.69 -9.37 15.34
C GLY A 15 -15.33 -8.69 14.03
N ILE A 16 -14.10 -8.19 13.94
CA ILE A 16 -13.57 -7.61 12.71
C ILE A 16 -13.24 -8.74 11.74
N THR A 17 -13.71 -8.64 10.50
CA THR A 17 -13.31 -9.55 9.42
C THR A 17 -12.08 -8.96 8.70
N LEU A 18 -10.93 -9.60 8.83
CA LEU A 18 -9.73 -9.24 8.07
C LEU A 18 -9.82 -9.84 6.66
N CYS A 19 -9.92 -8.98 5.65
CA CYS A 19 -9.89 -9.36 4.24
C CYS A 19 -8.47 -9.14 3.69
N LEU A 20 -7.68 -10.20 3.62
CA LEU A 20 -6.24 -10.15 3.34
C LEU A 20 -5.90 -10.83 2.00
N ARG A 21 -4.72 -10.52 1.46
CA ARG A 21 -4.19 -11.26 0.30
C ARG A 21 -3.41 -12.49 0.75
N GLU A 22 -3.47 -13.55 -0.04
CA GLU A 22 -2.68 -14.76 0.15
C GLU A 22 -1.16 -14.51 0.06
N ALA A 23 -0.38 -15.48 0.56
CA ALA A 23 1.07 -15.50 0.39
C ALA A 23 1.46 -15.45 -1.10
N GLY A 24 2.54 -14.73 -1.42
CA GLY A 24 2.96 -14.47 -2.80
C GLY A 24 2.31 -13.25 -3.46
N SER A 25 1.38 -12.57 -2.78
CA SER A 25 0.84 -11.29 -3.23
C SER A 25 1.84 -10.14 -3.06
N GLY A 26 2.15 -9.43 -4.14
CA GLY A 26 2.94 -8.20 -4.08
C GLY A 26 2.31 -7.10 -3.21
N SER A 27 0.97 -7.00 -3.18
CA SER A 27 0.27 -6.06 -2.30
C SER A 27 0.40 -6.45 -0.82
N LYS A 28 0.47 -7.75 -0.51
CA LYS A 28 0.77 -8.22 0.85
C LYS A 28 2.20 -7.85 1.23
N ALA A 29 3.17 -8.15 0.37
CA ALA A 29 4.56 -7.79 0.61
C ALA A 29 4.76 -6.28 0.81
N ALA A 30 4.08 -5.44 0.01
CA ALA A 30 4.11 -3.99 0.17
C ALA A 30 3.50 -3.53 1.50
N PHE A 31 2.36 -4.12 1.91
CA PHE A 31 1.74 -3.83 3.20
C PHE A 31 2.65 -4.26 4.36
N ASP A 32 3.19 -5.47 4.30
CA ASP A 32 4.10 -6.01 5.32
C ASP A 32 5.36 -5.12 5.44
N GLN A 33 5.94 -4.71 4.30
CA GLN A 33 7.13 -3.88 4.25
C GLN A 33 6.89 -2.46 4.80
N THR A 34 5.68 -1.91 4.71
CA THR A 34 5.39 -0.50 5.06
C THR A 34 4.65 -0.33 6.39
N MET A 35 3.87 -1.31 6.82
CA MET A 35 3.10 -1.29 8.09
C MET A 35 3.60 -2.29 9.12
N MET A 36 4.08 -3.46 8.69
CA MET A 36 4.46 -4.55 9.60
C MET A 36 5.97 -4.56 9.88
N LEU A 37 6.56 -3.37 10.09
CA LEU A 37 8.00 -3.20 10.35
C LEU A 37 8.45 -3.79 11.69
N GLN A 38 7.52 -4.11 12.61
CA GLN A 38 7.86 -4.82 13.83
C GLN A 38 7.92 -6.33 13.58
N SER A 39 9.08 -6.92 13.85
CA SER A 39 9.38 -8.36 13.71
C SER A 39 8.50 -9.31 14.53
N THR A 40 7.63 -8.79 15.39
CA THR A 40 6.63 -9.55 16.14
C THR A 40 5.26 -9.31 15.53
N GLU A 41 4.97 -9.99 14.41
CA GLU A 41 3.59 -10.13 13.94
C GLU A 41 2.80 -10.81 15.07
N ALA A 42 1.81 -10.12 15.63
CA ALA A 42 0.83 -10.79 16.46
C ALA A 42 0.18 -11.85 15.56
N THR A 43 0.42 -13.13 15.85
CA THR A 43 -0.25 -14.20 15.12
C THR A 43 -1.74 -13.95 15.30
N VAL A 44 -2.43 -13.53 14.23
CA VAL A 44 -3.88 -13.49 14.26
C VAL A 44 -4.28 -14.93 14.48
N ALA A 45 -4.69 -15.24 15.70
CA ALA A 45 -4.78 -16.62 16.14
C ALA A 45 -5.64 -17.39 15.13
N ASN A 46 -5.11 -18.49 14.59
CA ASN A 46 -5.87 -19.46 13.79
C ASN A 46 -7.10 -20.02 14.56
N ASN A 47 -7.26 -19.64 15.82
CA ASN A 47 -8.37 -19.93 16.71
C ASN A 47 -9.36 -18.76 16.88
N ALA A 48 -9.36 -17.75 16.00
CA ALA A 48 -10.56 -16.96 15.76
C ALA A 48 -11.58 -17.86 15.04
N VAL A 49 -12.05 -18.86 15.79
CA VAL A 49 -13.11 -19.79 15.41
C VAL A 49 -14.32 -18.92 15.06
N ASN A 50 -15.00 -19.28 13.98
CA ASN A 50 -16.33 -18.79 13.65
C ASN A 50 -17.19 -18.64 14.92
N GLY A 51 -17.41 -17.40 15.36
CA GLY A 51 -18.00 -17.09 16.67
C GLY A 51 -16.95 -17.24 17.77
N THR A 52 -16.32 -16.19 18.29
CA THR A 52 -16.86 -14.90 18.70
C THR A 52 -15.63 -13.97 18.81
N GLY A 53 -15.49 -12.96 17.95
CA GLY A 53 -14.39 -11.97 18.07
C GLY A 53 -13.61 -11.59 16.81
N GLY A 54 -13.76 -12.30 15.68
CA GLY A 54 -13.16 -11.88 14.39
C GLY A 54 -13.08 -13.03 13.38
N SER A 55 -12.78 -12.73 12.12
CA SER A 55 -12.52 -13.74 11.07
C SER A 55 -11.39 -13.27 10.17
N VAL A 56 -10.62 -14.18 9.57
CA VAL A 56 -9.60 -13.85 8.58
C VAL A 56 -9.91 -14.58 7.29
N ILE A 57 -10.08 -13.83 6.21
CA ILE A 57 -10.37 -14.34 4.87
C ILE A 57 -9.19 -13.95 3.97
N TYR A 58 -8.48 -14.96 3.48
CA TYR A 58 -7.43 -14.77 2.49
C TYR A 58 -7.99 -14.90 1.08
N SER A 59 -7.54 -14.02 0.18
CA SER A 59 -7.93 -14.04 -1.22
C SER A 59 -6.71 -14.02 -2.16
N PRO A 60 -6.75 -14.79 -3.27
CA PRO A 60 -5.66 -14.78 -4.25
C PRO A 60 -5.57 -13.45 -5.03
N SER A 61 -6.66 -12.68 -5.10
CA SER A 61 -6.76 -11.46 -5.92
C SER A 61 -7.19 -10.22 -5.13
N SER A 62 -6.89 -9.03 -5.66
CA SER A 62 -7.43 -7.78 -5.12
C SER A 62 -8.95 -7.73 -5.25
N SER A 63 -9.52 -8.28 -6.33
CA SER A 63 -10.98 -8.35 -6.51
C SER A 63 -11.67 -9.21 -5.45
N GLY A 64 -11.05 -10.30 -5.02
CA GLY A 64 -11.63 -11.11 -3.95
C GLY A 64 -11.51 -10.44 -2.57
N VAL A 65 -10.49 -9.60 -2.34
CA VAL A 65 -10.45 -8.71 -1.16
C VAL A 65 -11.60 -7.68 -1.22
N VAL A 66 -11.84 -7.07 -2.38
CA VAL A 66 -12.99 -6.16 -2.58
C VAL A 66 -14.31 -6.88 -2.26
N THR A 67 -14.52 -8.08 -2.81
CA THR A 67 -15.71 -8.91 -2.52
C THR A 67 -15.83 -9.25 -1.05
N CYS A 68 -14.72 -9.59 -0.38
CA CYS A 68 -14.72 -9.86 1.06
C CYS A 68 -15.18 -8.63 1.86
N ILE A 69 -14.66 -7.43 1.54
CA ILE A 69 -15.05 -6.19 2.23
C ILE A 69 -16.54 -5.89 1.99
N GLN A 70 -17.01 -6.02 0.75
CA GLN A 70 -18.41 -5.74 0.40
C GLN A 70 -19.41 -6.69 1.08
N ASN A 71 -19.02 -7.96 1.28
CA ASN A 71 -19.91 -8.97 1.87
C ASN A 71 -19.88 -8.98 3.40
N ASN A 72 -19.01 -8.20 4.04
CA ASN A 72 -18.82 -8.20 5.49
C ASN A 72 -18.88 -6.78 6.05
N VAL A 73 -19.94 -6.47 6.80
CA VAL A 73 -20.19 -5.11 7.34
C VAL A 73 -19.07 -4.60 8.25
N ASN A 74 -18.36 -5.48 8.96
CA ASN A 74 -17.25 -5.14 9.85
C ASN A 74 -15.89 -5.59 9.29
N ALA A 75 -15.75 -5.60 7.97
CA ALA A 75 -14.49 -5.96 7.33
C ALA A 75 -13.50 -4.79 7.24
N ILE A 76 -12.24 -5.15 7.32
CA ILE A 76 -11.10 -4.27 7.00
C ILE A 76 -10.13 -5.04 6.11
N GLY A 77 -9.52 -4.36 5.16
CA GLY A 77 -8.51 -4.93 4.28
C GLY A 77 -7.62 -3.85 3.69
N TYR A 78 -6.63 -4.29 2.92
CA TYR A 78 -5.74 -3.40 2.16
C TYR A 78 -5.85 -3.70 0.67
N LEU A 79 -5.76 -2.64 -0.13
CA LEU A 79 -5.85 -2.68 -1.58
C LEU A 79 -4.84 -1.68 -2.16
N ASN A 80 -4.55 -1.78 -3.45
CA ASN A 80 -3.84 -0.71 -4.14
C ASN A 80 -4.71 0.55 -4.21
N ALA A 81 -4.08 1.71 -4.30
CA ALA A 81 -4.74 3.01 -4.33
C ALA A 81 -5.71 3.23 -5.51
N GLU A 82 -5.61 2.40 -6.56
CA GLU A 82 -6.54 2.45 -7.70
C GLU A 82 -7.80 1.59 -7.48
N SER A 83 -7.87 0.80 -6.41
CA SER A 83 -9.07 0.01 -6.10
C SER A 83 -10.11 0.86 -5.38
N VAL A 84 -11.32 0.88 -5.92
CA VAL A 84 -12.50 1.48 -5.29
C VAL A 84 -13.40 0.36 -4.78
N VAL A 85 -13.82 0.46 -3.52
CA VAL A 85 -14.76 -0.47 -2.89
C VAL A 85 -16.05 0.27 -2.62
N THR A 86 -17.12 -0.09 -3.33
CA THR A 86 -18.47 0.45 -3.10
C THR A 86 -18.89 0.19 -1.65
N ASN A 87 -19.45 1.20 -0.99
CA ASN A 87 -19.93 1.15 0.39
C ASN A 87 -18.85 0.85 1.46
N ALA A 88 -17.57 1.08 1.14
CA ALA A 88 -16.51 1.08 2.13
C ALA A 88 -15.91 2.49 2.28
N HIS A 89 -15.36 2.76 3.46
CA HIS A 89 -14.68 4.02 3.75
C HIS A 89 -13.17 3.80 3.74
N PRO A 90 -12.41 4.53 2.91
CA PRO A 90 -10.97 4.47 2.97
C PRO A 90 -10.49 5.13 4.28
N ILE A 91 -9.54 4.48 4.96
CA ILE A 91 -8.97 5.00 6.20
C ILE A 91 -7.96 6.10 5.86
N THR A 92 -8.06 7.22 6.56
CA THR A 92 -7.09 8.31 6.49
C THR A 92 -6.00 8.09 7.53
N ILE A 93 -4.74 8.16 7.12
CA ILE A 93 -3.58 7.99 7.99
C ILE A 93 -2.74 9.26 7.88
N ASN A 94 -2.46 9.88 9.04
CA ASN A 94 -1.79 11.18 9.13
C ASN A 94 -2.43 12.29 8.26
N GLY A 95 -3.76 12.27 8.12
CA GLY A 95 -4.50 13.25 7.32
C GLY A 95 -4.59 12.94 5.82
N TRP A 96 -3.94 11.88 5.34
CA TRP A 96 -3.91 11.50 3.93
C TRP A 96 -4.58 10.14 3.66
N SER A 97 -5.28 10.03 2.54
CA SER A 97 -5.88 8.79 2.07
C SER A 97 -5.86 8.75 0.56
N ALA A 98 -5.33 7.67 -0.02
CA ALA A 98 -5.18 7.53 -1.47
C ALA A 98 -6.54 7.40 -2.20
N ASN A 99 -7.58 6.98 -1.49
CA ASN A 99 -8.92 6.78 -2.05
C ASN A 99 -9.94 7.83 -1.55
N TYR A 100 -9.55 8.80 -0.73
CA TYR A 100 -10.45 9.85 -0.30
C TYR A 100 -10.66 10.87 -1.42
N ALA A 101 -11.93 11.11 -1.76
CA ALA A 101 -12.33 11.92 -2.90
C ALA A 101 -12.10 13.42 -2.64
N ALA A 102 -11.11 14.03 -3.31
CA ALA A 102 -11.09 15.45 -3.69
C ALA A 102 -9.91 15.90 -4.58
N GLY A 103 -9.18 14.98 -5.25
CA GLY A 103 -7.99 15.35 -6.04
C GLY A 103 -8.06 14.89 -7.49
N SER A 104 -7.68 15.77 -8.41
CA SER A 104 -7.34 15.46 -9.80
C SER A 104 -6.21 14.42 -9.89
N THR A 105 -6.08 13.76 -11.04
CA THR A 105 -4.94 12.86 -11.34
C THR A 105 -3.60 13.52 -11.06
N PHE A 106 -3.48 14.82 -11.37
CA PHE A 106 -2.27 15.59 -11.12
C PHE A 106 -1.96 15.69 -9.62
N GLU A 107 -2.96 16.05 -8.80
CA GLU A 107 -2.77 16.19 -7.36
C GLU A 107 -2.39 14.88 -6.70
N ARG A 108 -3.00 13.77 -7.11
CA ARG A 108 -2.67 12.43 -6.57
C ARG A 108 -1.25 12.00 -6.92
N LYS A 109 -0.81 12.23 -8.16
CA LYS A 109 0.58 11.99 -8.56
C LYS A 109 1.56 12.88 -7.80
N ARG A 110 1.24 14.17 -7.63
CA ARG A 110 2.04 15.08 -6.79
C ARG A 110 2.12 14.56 -5.36
N ASP A 111 1.01 14.11 -4.78
CA ASP A 111 0.96 13.64 -3.40
C ASP A 111 1.79 12.35 -3.20
N VAL A 112 1.80 11.43 -4.19
CA VAL A 112 2.76 10.31 -4.22
C VAL A 112 4.20 10.82 -4.31
N ALA A 113 4.49 11.71 -5.26
CA ALA A 113 5.84 12.25 -5.48
C ALA A 113 6.41 12.95 -4.23
N CYS A 114 5.55 13.64 -3.49
CA CYS A 114 5.89 14.33 -2.26
C CYS A 114 5.87 13.43 -1.01
N GLY A 115 5.51 12.14 -1.14
CA GLY A 115 5.47 11.21 -0.03
C GLY A 115 4.37 11.48 0.99
N ARG A 116 3.25 12.09 0.59
CA ARG A 116 2.15 12.42 1.52
C ARG A 116 1.39 11.18 2.00
N TYR A 117 1.43 10.10 1.24
CA TYR A 117 0.95 8.80 1.70
C TYR A 117 2.06 8.12 2.50
N ASP A 118 1.76 7.58 3.67
CA ASP A 118 2.77 6.84 4.45
C ASP A 118 3.08 5.48 3.82
N PHE A 119 2.08 4.86 3.18
CA PHE A 119 2.14 3.52 2.63
C PHE A 119 2.23 3.53 1.12
N TRP A 120 3.46 3.68 0.62
CA TRP A 120 3.85 3.43 -0.76
C TRP A 120 5.11 2.57 -0.79
N THR A 121 5.33 1.88 -1.90
CA THR A 121 6.54 1.09 -2.16
C THR A 121 7.01 1.34 -3.58
N THR A 122 8.31 1.13 -3.82
CA THR A 122 8.87 1.07 -5.17
C THR A 122 8.78 -0.35 -5.72
N TRP A 123 8.87 -0.46 -7.04
CA TRP A 123 9.12 -1.75 -7.70
C TRP A 123 10.62 -1.98 -7.76
N VAL A 124 11.07 -3.13 -7.27
CA VAL A 124 12.47 -3.53 -7.36
C VAL A 124 12.57 -4.77 -8.22
N ILE A 125 13.28 -4.65 -9.34
CA ILE A 125 13.57 -5.77 -10.24
C ILE A 125 14.98 -6.27 -9.92
N ASN A 126 15.06 -7.48 -9.40
CA ASN A 126 16.32 -8.15 -9.09
C ASN A 126 16.64 -9.21 -10.15
N ARG A 127 17.89 -9.26 -10.61
CA ARG A 127 18.39 -10.27 -11.54
C ARG A 127 19.32 -11.23 -10.83
N LYS A 128 19.11 -12.54 -11.04
CA LYS A 128 20.06 -13.56 -10.60
C LYS A 128 21.36 -13.46 -11.41
N THR A 129 22.49 -13.26 -10.73
CA THR A 129 23.81 -13.08 -11.35
C THR A 129 24.43 -14.38 -11.87
N SER A 130 23.99 -15.54 -11.36
CA SER A 130 24.61 -16.85 -11.63
C SER A 130 23.99 -17.66 -12.79
N TYR A 131 22.98 -17.14 -13.48
CA TYR A 131 22.39 -17.82 -14.65
C TYR A 131 22.31 -16.86 -15.84
N ASN A 132 23.24 -17.03 -16.79
CA ASN A 132 23.36 -16.10 -17.91
C ASN A 132 23.72 -16.81 -19.23
N PRO A 133 22.85 -17.66 -19.80
CA PRO A 133 23.02 -18.04 -21.20
C PRO A 133 22.93 -16.76 -22.06
N ALA A 134 23.97 -16.50 -22.87
CA ALA A 134 24.26 -15.19 -23.47
C ALA A 134 23.06 -14.49 -24.12
N THR A 135 22.19 -15.24 -24.82
CA THR A 135 20.98 -14.73 -25.48
C THR A 135 19.84 -14.37 -24.52
N LYS A 136 19.63 -15.14 -23.43
CA LYS A 136 18.63 -14.76 -22.41
C LYS A 136 19.12 -13.58 -21.56
N GLY A 137 20.43 -13.47 -21.37
CA GLY A 137 21.06 -12.38 -20.66
C GLY A 137 20.81 -11.01 -21.25
N GLN A 138 20.93 -10.91 -22.57
CA GLN A 138 20.66 -9.69 -23.33
C GLN A 138 19.17 -9.32 -23.27
N LEU A 139 18.26 -10.29 -23.37
CA LEU A 139 16.82 -10.04 -23.26
C LEU A 139 16.42 -9.56 -21.87
N ILE A 140 16.95 -10.19 -20.81
CA ILE A 140 16.72 -9.77 -19.43
C ILE A 140 17.28 -8.37 -19.19
N GLN A 141 18.47 -8.07 -19.74
CA GLN A 141 19.05 -6.74 -19.61
C GLN A 141 18.22 -5.70 -20.35
N ALA A 142 17.79 -5.97 -21.58
CA ALA A 142 16.91 -5.09 -22.34
C ALA A 142 15.57 -4.86 -21.62
N PHE A 143 15.00 -5.87 -20.97
CA PHE A 143 13.80 -5.72 -20.13
C PHE A 143 14.07 -4.81 -18.93
N ILE A 144 15.19 -4.97 -18.23
CA ILE A 144 15.55 -4.12 -17.09
C ILE A 144 15.80 -2.68 -17.54
N ASP A 145 16.52 -2.49 -18.64
CA ASP A 145 16.82 -1.17 -19.19
C ASP A 145 15.53 -0.48 -19.64
N ALA A 146 14.63 -1.21 -20.30
CA ALA A 146 13.29 -0.71 -20.62
C ALA A 146 12.52 -0.34 -19.33
N ALA A 147 12.44 -1.24 -18.35
CA ALA A 147 11.74 -0.97 -17.08
C ALA A 147 12.33 0.23 -16.29
N ARG A 148 13.63 0.53 -16.48
CA ARG A 148 14.32 1.68 -15.89
C ARG A 148 14.23 2.95 -16.73
N THR A 149 13.73 2.90 -17.96
CA THR A 149 13.42 4.13 -18.72
C THR A 149 12.09 4.67 -18.24
N GLU A 150 12.19 5.49 -17.19
CA GLU A 150 11.11 5.67 -16.22
C GLU A 150 9.87 6.36 -16.79
N THR A 151 10.01 7.38 -17.64
CA THR A 151 8.88 8.23 -18.06
C THR A 151 7.89 7.56 -19.00
N ASN A 152 8.32 6.56 -19.78
CA ASN A 152 7.46 5.91 -20.79
C ASN A 152 6.81 4.61 -20.29
N ASN A 153 7.29 4.05 -19.17
CA ASN A 153 6.87 2.74 -18.68
C ASN A 153 6.19 2.78 -17.30
N VAL A 154 5.94 3.98 -16.74
CA VAL A 154 5.07 4.12 -15.56
C VAL A 154 3.67 3.63 -15.93
N PRO A 155 3.07 2.70 -15.18
CA PRO A 155 1.69 2.29 -15.41
C PRO A 155 0.75 3.50 -15.46
N SER A 156 -0.30 3.41 -16.28
CA SER A 156 -1.36 4.40 -16.24
C SER A 156 -2.08 4.34 -14.89
N GLY A 157 -2.50 5.50 -14.39
CA GLY A 157 -3.23 5.63 -13.13
C GLY A 157 -2.88 6.90 -12.38
N THR A 158 -3.52 7.07 -11.23
CA THR A 158 -3.45 8.30 -10.44
C THR A 158 -2.37 8.28 -9.36
N HIS A 159 -1.84 7.09 -9.02
CA HIS A 159 -0.83 6.90 -7.96
C HIS A 159 0.47 6.25 -8.46
N TRP A 160 0.74 6.35 -9.76
CA TRP A 160 1.98 5.88 -10.37
C TRP A 160 2.83 7.08 -10.82
N VAL A 161 4.05 7.13 -10.30
CA VAL A 161 5.01 8.24 -10.47
C VAL A 161 6.37 7.65 -10.81
N ALA A 162 7.10 8.28 -11.75
CA ALA A 162 8.46 7.86 -12.07
C ALA A 162 9.40 8.15 -10.90
N LEU A 163 10.44 7.33 -10.70
CA LEU A 163 11.36 7.54 -9.57
C LEU A 163 12.08 8.90 -9.66
N SER A 164 12.40 9.36 -10.85
CA SER A 164 12.94 10.69 -11.16
C SER A 164 12.00 11.86 -10.84
N GLU A 165 10.69 11.60 -10.75
CA GLU A 165 9.68 12.59 -10.35
C GLU A 165 9.50 12.65 -8.83
N MET A 166 9.88 11.58 -8.11
CA MET A 166 9.80 11.52 -6.64
C MET A 166 10.69 12.59 -5.99
N LYS A 167 10.14 13.23 -4.95
CA LYS A 167 10.81 14.25 -4.13
C LYS A 167 11.23 13.72 -2.76
N VAL A 168 10.81 12.50 -2.45
CA VAL A 168 11.14 11.75 -1.24
C VAL A 168 11.82 10.44 -1.60
N ASN A 169 12.59 9.89 -0.66
CA ASN A 169 13.09 8.53 -0.75
C ASN A 169 12.73 7.76 0.54
N LYS A 170 12.51 6.46 0.45
CA LYS A 170 12.42 5.63 1.65
C LYS A 170 13.82 5.09 1.95
N ALA A 171 14.18 5.01 3.24
CA ALA A 171 15.36 4.26 3.63
C ALA A 171 15.21 2.78 3.18
N ALA A 172 16.33 2.05 3.08
CA ALA A 172 16.36 0.67 2.58
C ALA A 172 15.41 -0.27 3.35
N ASP A 173 15.20 0.01 4.64
CA ASP A 173 14.07 -0.47 5.41
C ASP A 173 12.99 0.60 5.32
N ALA A 174 11.82 0.28 4.74
CA ALA A 174 10.75 1.20 4.39
C ALA A 174 10.00 1.83 5.59
N GLY A 175 10.74 2.13 6.66
CA GLY A 175 10.38 3.03 7.74
C GLY A 175 10.19 4.47 7.30
N PRO A 176 10.07 5.40 8.27
CA PRO A 176 9.51 6.74 8.06
C PRO A 176 10.18 7.48 6.90
N ILE A 177 9.36 8.25 6.19
CA ILE A 177 9.75 9.02 4.99
C ILE A 177 11.01 9.83 5.29
N ALA A 178 12.06 9.60 4.51
CA ALA A 178 13.19 10.51 4.44
C ALA A 178 12.95 11.44 3.24
N PHE A 179 12.83 12.74 3.49
CA PHE A 179 12.92 13.70 2.39
C PHE A 179 14.31 13.58 1.76
N ASN A 180 14.47 13.94 0.48
CA ASN A 180 15.75 13.83 -0.23
C ASN A 180 16.78 14.91 0.21
N GLY A 181 16.76 15.21 1.51
CA GLY A 181 17.50 16.15 2.33
C GLY A 181 17.17 15.78 3.79
N THR A 182 18.17 15.82 4.65
CA THR A 182 18.19 15.44 6.08
C THR A 182 16.82 15.38 6.79
N PHE A 183 16.57 14.33 7.59
CA PHE A 183 15.39 14.21 8.47
C PHE A 183 15.09 15.54 9.20
N GLY A 184 13.87 16.06 9.02
CA GLY A 184 13.43 17.32 9.65
C GLY A 184 13.56 18.58 8.79
N VAL A 185 14.01 18.48 7.54
CA VAL A 185 14.06 19.61 6.61
C VAL A 185 12.74 19.71 5.84
N VAL A 186 12.08 20.87 5.94
CA VAL A 186 10.91 21.21 5.11
C VAL A 186 11.29 21.06 3.64
N PRO A 187 10.47 20.41 2.79
CA PRO A 187 10.81 20.25 1.38
C PRO A 187 11.09 21.62 0.73
N ASP A 188 12.27 21.76 0.11
CA ASP A 188 12.59 22.94 -0.69
C ASP A 188 11.62 23.12 -1.86
N ASN A 189 11.00 22.02 -2.31
CA ASN A 189 9.91 22.06 -3.28
C ASN A 189 8.63 22.65 -2.65
N LEU A 190 8.26 23.85 -3.08
CA LEU A 190 7.04 24.57 -2.68
C LEU A 190 5.78 23.71 -2.82
N GLU A 191 5.73 22.82 -3.81
CA GLU A 191 4.58 21.95 -4.08
C GLU A 191 4.41 20.81 -3.06
N CYS A 192 5.48 20.46 -2.33
CA CYS A 192 5.47 19.39 -1.33
C CYS A 192 5.35 19.90 0.10
N ARG A 193 5.20 21.21 0.30
CA ARG A 193 4.94 21.78 1.63
C ARG A 193 3.54 21.34 2.11
N PRO A 194 3.37 21.12 3.42
CA PRO A 194 2.08 20.73 4.00
C PRO A 194 1.01 21.79 3.77
#